data_AF-A0A3S3NWY8-F1
#
_entry.id   AF-A0A3S3NWY8-F1
#
_cell.length_a   1.000
_cell.length_b   1.000
_cell.length_c   1.000
_cell.angle_alpha   90.00
_cell.angle_beta   90.00
_cell.angle_gamma   90.00
#
_symmetry.space_group_name_H-M   'P 1'
#
loop_
_entity.id
_entity.type
_entity.pdbx_description
1 polymer ?
#
loop_
_entity_poly.entity_id
_entity_poly.type
_entity_poly.pdbx_seq_one_letter_code
_entity_poly.pdbx_strand_id
1 'polypeptide(L)'
;MIKKIIDCLLGGKIGLMESPTGTGKTISLLCSILSFINEKKNDGDGYTLVYTTNTYQQIQQAVTTLKELKKMPYYSNVSSTVYGSKEKMCTHPTISKINNFNDDIIRMCKSYRSEKRCDHYLNLKENEKSSSEYNIFRKGNEKMFYSNTVVDIEETIKMFDAMKICPYYGARKLQTRVVFMHYFYLFPTLARSGSKEFDKNKTIVVIDEAHHIDKVCEYAGKITIYRSYFVKSIEECKLFMSMRYIVEMLKKIEHTLSEFIFSVKEERIFLERKFLHKLLALFPETSALEENLNIAKANELIALGELSEKMICLKKFLNEEKSIHSLIGNLQRVL
;
A
#
# COMPACT_ATOMS: atom_id res chain seq x y z
N MET A 1 1.92 29.70 11.50
CA MET A 1 1.96 28.44 10.75
C MET A 1 1.97 28.68 9.24
N ILE A 2 0.95 29.34 8.68
CA ILE A 2 0.80 29.62 7.22
C ILE A 2 2.08 30.16 6.56
N LYS A 3 2.67 31.26 7.06
CA LYS A 3 3.90 31.83 6.50
C LYS A 3 5.04 30.80 6.40
N LYS A 4 5.26 30.03 7.46
CA LYS A 4 6.29 28.97 7.48
C LYS A 4 6.02 27.88 6.44
N ILE A 5 4.75 27.53 6.21
CA ILE A 5 4.36 26.56 5.17
C ILE A 5 4.72 27.11 3.79
N ILE A 6 4.31 28.33 3.48
CA ILE A 6 4.56 28.96 2.18
C ILE A 6 6.06 29.10 1.93
N ASP A 7 6.83 29.58 2.91
CA ASP A 7 8.30 29.72 2.80
C ASP A 7 8.97 28.35 2.53
N CYS A 8 8.48 27.29 3.17
CA CYS A 8 8.97 25.93 2.97
C CYS A 8 8.68 25.41 1.56
N LEU A 9 7.47 25.64 1.06
CA LEU A 9 7.03 25.23 -0.29
C LEU A 9 7.81 25.98 -1.38
N LEU A 10 7.96 27.30 -1.25
CA LEU A 10 8.73 28.13 -2.18
C LEU A 10 10.20 27.72 -2.22
N GLY A 11 10.75 27.29 -1.08
CA GLY A 11 12.13 26.79 -1.00
C GLY A 11 12.32 25.35 -1.49
N GLY A 12 11.24 24.62 -1.80
CA GLY A 12 11.31 23.19 -2.14
C GLY A 12 11.88 22.31 -1.01
N LYS A 13 11.67 22.72 0.25
CA LYS A 13 12.31 22.09 1.43
C LYS A 13 11.36 21.12 2.12
N ILE A 14 11.94 20.23 2.94
CA ILE A 14 11.19 19.46 3.93
C ILE A 14 10.99 20.35 5.17
N GLY A 15 9.73 20.45 5.62
CA GLY A 15 9.36 21.25 6.79
C GLY A 15 8.80 20.37 7.89
N LEU A 16 9.37 20.48 9.10
CA LEU A 16 8.78 19.94 10.32
C LEU A 16 8.06 21.08 11.05
N MET A 17 6.77 20.91 11.30
CA MET A 17 5.95 21.96 11.91
C MET A 17 5.17 21.42 13.09
N GLU A 18 5.32 22.09 14.22
CA GLU A 18 4.53 21.84 15.41
C GLU A 18 3.46 22.92 15.56
N SER A 19 2.27 22.50 15.97
CA SER A 19 1.17 23.40 16.32
C SER A 19 0.35 22.75 17.45
N PRO A 20 -0.18 23.50 18.41
CA PRO A 20 -1.09 22.97 19.42
C PRO A 20 -2.40 22.44 18.81
N THR A 21 -3.06 21.49 19.47
CA THR A 21 -4.41 21.03 19.09
C THR A 21 -5.44 22.17 19.17
N GLY A 22 -6.46 22.14 18.32
CA GLY A 22 -7.54 23.16 18.32
C GLY A 22 -7.20 24.48 17.61
N THR A 23 -6.00 24.62 17.02
CA THR A 23 -5.54 25.86 16.36
C THR A 23 -5.89 25.96 14.86
N GLY A 24 -6.74 25.05 14.35
CA GLY A 24 -7.06 25.01 12.93
C GLY A 24 -5.90 24.56 12.05
N LYS A 25 -5.12 23.57 12.49
CA LYS A 25 -3.97 23.01 11.74
C LYS A 25 -4.37 22.61 10.32
N THR A 26 -5.39 21.76 10.20
CA THR A 26 -5.85 21.19 8.92
C THR A 26 -6.30 22.27 7.94
N ILE A 27 -7.13 23.22 8.38
CA ILE A 27 -7.58 24.32 7.52
C ILE A 27 -6.42 25.23 7.11
N SER A 28 -5.53 25.60 8.05
CA SER A 28 -4.36 26.43 7.75
C SER A 28 -3.43 25.76 6.74
N LEU A 29 -3.22 24.45 6.89
CA LEU A 29 -2.38 23.64 6.02
C LEU A 29 -2.99 23.51 4.61
N LEU A 30 -4.26 23.14 4.52
CA LEU A 30 -4.98 23.02 3.24
C LEU A 30 -5.02 24.37 2.52
N CYS A 31 -5.37 25.47 3.19
CA CYS A 31 -5.38 26.81 2.59
C CYS A 31 -3.99 27.17 2.04
N SER A 32 -2.95 27.05 2.86
CA SER A 32 -1.58 27.44 2.46
C SER A 32 -1.11 26.70 1.21
N ILE A 33 -1.30 25.37 1.19
CA ILE A 33 -0.85 24.53 0.08
C ILE A 33 -1.72 24.75 -1.15
N LEU A 34 -3.05 24.82 -1.00
CA LEU A 34 -3.95 25.01 -2.14
C LEU A 34 -3.79 26.38 -2.80
N SER A 35 -3.46 27.41 -2.03
CA SER A 35 -3.07 28.73 -2.55
C SER A 35 -1.78 28.65 -3.35
N PHE A 36 -0.73 28.02 -2.79
CA PHE A 36 0.53 27.79 -3.52
C PHE A 36 0.30 27.05 -4.85
N ILE A 37 -0.49 25.97 -4.84
CA ILE A 37 -0.83 25.21 -6.06
C ILE A 37 -1.62 26.08 -7.05
N ASN A 38 -2.55 26.92 -6.57
CA ASN A 38 -3.32 27.83 -7.45
C ASN A 38 -2.42 28.84 -8.14
N GLU A 39 -1.46 29.43 -7.42
CA GLU A 39 -0.51 30.38 -7.98
C GLU A 39 0.40 29.70 -9.02
N LYS A 40 0.95 28.53 -8.69
CA LYS A 40 1.81 27.76 -9.61
C LYS A 40 1.11 27.19 -10.84
N LYS A 41 -0.20 26.98 -10.77
CA LYS A 41 -0.99 26.58 -11.94
C LYS A 41 -0.93 27.64 -13.05
N ASN A 42 -0.89 28.91 -12.69
CA ASN A 42 -0.79 30.00 -13.67
C ASN A 42 0.59 30.01 -14.36
N ASP A 43 1.62 29.42 -13.72
CA ASP A 43 2.97 29.27 -14.26
C ASP A 43 3.12 28.02 -15.18
N GLY A 44 2.05 27.24 -15.39
CA GLY A 44 2.07 26.01 -16.19
C GLY A 44 2.39 24.73 -15.41
N ASP A 45 2.60 24.81 -14.09
CA ASP A 45 2.90 23.67 -13.23
C ASP A 45 1.67 23.19 -12.44
N GLY A 46 1.23 21.97 -12.75
CA GLY A 46 0.17 21.28 -12.01
C GLY A 46 0.73 20.45 -10.86
N TYR A 47 0.68 20.97 -9.63
CA TYR A 47 1.03 20.21 -8.42
C TYR A 47 -0.15 19.39 -7.87
N THR A 48 0.14 18.20 -7.36
CA THR A 48 -0.79 17.35 -6.61
C THR A 48 -0.46 17.37 -5.13
N LEU A 49 -1.45 17.61 -4.28
CA LEU A 49 -1.32 17.46 -2.83
C LEU A 49 -1.67 16.01 -2.44
N VAL A 50 -0.72 15.30 -1.85
CA VAL A 50 -0.95 14.02 -1.16
C VAL A 50 -1.06 14.31 0.33
N TYR A 51 -2.29 14.39 0.83
CA TYR A 51 -2.58 14.59 2.25
C TYR A 51 -2.68 13.24 2.93
N THR A 52 -1.84 13.04 3.94
CA THR A 52 -1.82 11.77 4.65
C THR A 52 -2.02 11.96 6.14
N THR A 53 -2.64 10.97 6.78
CA THR A 53 -2.82 10.90 8.25
C THR A 53 -2.85 9.44 8.72
N ASN A 54 -2.98 9.20 10.03
CA ASN A 54 -2.95 7.86 10.63
C ASN A 54 -4.34 7.24 10.90
N THR A 55 -5.44 7.98 10.74
CA THR A 55 -6.79 7.42 10.92
C THR A 55 -7.77 7.82 9.83
N TYR A 56 -8.75 6.95 9.55
CA TYR A 56 -9.84 7.27 8.62
C TYR A 56 -10.73 8.41 9.10
N GLN A 57 -10.91 8.58 10.41
CA GLN A 57 -11.70 9.69 10.97
C GLN A 57 -11.05 11.05 10.69
N GLN A 58 -9.72 11.15 10.82
CA GLN A 58 -9.00 12.37 10.44
C GLN A 58 -9.06 12.63 8.93
N ILE A 59 -9.00 11.58 8.10
CA ILE A 59 -9.23 11.72 6.64
C ILE A 59 -10.60 12.33 6.39
N GLN A 60 -11.66 11.81 7.02
CA GLN A 60 -13.02 12.35 6.87
C GLN A 60 -13.10 13.81 7.30
N GLN A 61 -12.49 14.17 8.43
CA GLN A 61 -12.44 15.57 8.90
C GLN A 61 -11.71 16.49 7.91
N ALA A 62 -10.60 16.04 7.33
CA ALA A 62 -9.85 16.80 6.34
C ALA A 62 -10.64 16.96 5.02
N VAL A 63 -11.34 15.92 4.58
CA VAL A 63 -12.25 15.99 3.41
C VAL A 63 -13.39 16.97 3.68
N THR A 64 -14.04 16.92 4.84
CA THR A 64 -15.09 17.87 5.23
C THR A 64 -14.57 19.31 5.22
N THR A 65 -13.38 19.54 5.77
CA THR A 65 -12.72 20.86 5.71
C THR A 65 -12.52 21.31 4.26
N LEU A 66 -12.08 20.41 3.38
CA LEU A 66 -11.92 20.72 1.96
C LEU A 66 -13.25 21.00 1.25
N LYS A 67 -14.34 20.30 1.62
CA LYS A 67 -15.69 20.59 1.12
C LYS A 67 -16.13 22.00 1.48
N GLU A 68 -15.85 22.44 2.71
CA GLU A 68 -16.12 23.82 3.13
C GLU A 68 -15.26 24.84 2.36
N LEU A 69 -13.96 24.58 2.21
CA LEU A 69 -13.08 25.46 1.42
C LEU A 69 -13.54 25.60 -0.03
N LYS A 70 -14.00 24.50 -0.65
CA LYS A 70 -14.50 24.49 -2.03
C LYS A 70 -15.68 25.44 -2.26
N LYS A 71 -16.47 25.76 -1.24
CA LYS A 71 -17.58 26.74 -1.34
C LYS A 71 -17.08 28.16 -1.64
N MET A 72 -15.80 28.45 -1.36
CA MET A 72 -15.20 29.74 -1.66
C MET A 72 -14.78 29.82 -3.14
N PRO A 73 -15.04 30.94 -3.85
CA PRO A 73 -14.69 31.09 -5.27
C PRO A 73 -13.23 30.77 -5.59
N TYR A 74 -12.32 31.13 -4.68
CA TYR A 74 -10.88 30.91 -4.82
C TYR A 74 -10.48 29.42 -4.87
N TYR A 75 -11.23 28.53 -4.21
CA TYR A 75 -10.98 27.09 -4.19
C TYR A 75 -12.02 26.28 -4.99
N SER A 76 -12.91 26.95 -5.71
CA SER A 76 -14.05 26.34 -6.42
C SER A 76 -13.65 25.21 -7.38
N ASN A 77 -12.46 25.29 -7.97
CA ASN A 77 -11.89 24.35 -8.94
C ASN A 77 -11.09 23.18 -8.30
N VAL A 78 -11.15 22.99 -6.98
CA VAL A 78 -10.45 21.88 -6.31
C VAL A 78 -11.19 20.55 -6.49
N SER A 79 -10.44 19.50 -6.81
CA SER A 79 -10.91 18.11 -6.81
C SER A 79 -10.11 17.28 -5.81
N SER A 80 -10.76 16.26 -5.24
CA SER A 80 -10.10 15.31 -4.37
C SER A 80 -10.58 13.88 -4.55
N THR A 81 -9.74 12.92 -4.14
CA THR A 81 -10.11 11.52 -4.02
C THR A 81 -9.53 10.95 -2.73
N VAL A 82 -10.14 9.87 -2.23
CA VAL A 82 -9.69 9.17 -1.03
C VAL A 82 -9.23 7.76 -1.39
N TYR A 83 -8.04 7.38 -0.94
CA TYR A 83 -7.55 6.01 -1.04
C TYR A 83 -7.86 5.25 0.24
N GLY A 84 -8.66 4.20 0.09
CA GLY A 84 -8.97 3.22 1.12
C GLY A 84 -8.41 1.84 0.82
N SER A 85 -8.57 0.94 1.80
CA SER A 85 -8.23 -0.47 1.69
C SER A 85 -9.26 -1.22 0.84
N LYS A 86 -8.91 -2.42 0.38
CA LYS A 86 -9.87 -3.30 -0.29
C LYS A 86 -11.03 -3.69 0.65
N GLU A 87 -10.75 -3.89 1.93
CA GLU A 87 -11.77 -4.15 2.95
C GLU A 87 -12.82 -3.04 3.00
N LYS A 88 -12.41 -1.77 2.95
CA LYS A 88 -13.35 -0.65 3.02
C LYS A 88 -14.02 -0.32 1.69
N MET A 89 -13.35 -0.56 0.55
CA MET A 89 -13.82 -0.08 -0.77
C MET A 89 -14.40 -1.17 -1.68
N CYS A 90 -14.26 -2.45 -1.36
CA CYS A 90 -14.74 -3.53 -2.23
C CYS A 90 -16.26 -3.67 -2.14
N THR A 91 -16.94 -3.63 -3.29
CA THR A 91 -18.39 -3.85 -3.41
C THR A 91 -18.74 -5.20 -4.05
N HIS A 92 -17.75 -6.06 -4.31
CA HIS A 92 -18.00 -7.37 -4.91
C HIS A 92 -18.76 -8.27 -3.92
N PRO A 93 -19.93 -8.84 -4.28
CA PRO A 93 -20.86 -9.48 -3.33
C PRO A 93 -20.28 -10.59 -2.46
N THR A 94 -19.30 -11.35 -2.97
CA THR A 94 -18.62 -12.42 -2.23
C THR A 94 -17.46 -11.91 -1.39
N ILE A 95 -16.72 -10.90 -1.88
CA ILE A 95 -15.46 -10.47 -1.25
C ILE A 95 -15.76 -9.46 -0.14
N SER A 96 -16.76 -8.59 -0.33
CA SER A 96 -17.16 -7.58 0.65
C SER A 96 -17.71 -8.15 1.96
N LYS A 97 -18.14 -9.42 1.96
CA LYS A 97 -18.68 -10.12 3.14
C LYS A 97 -17.62 -10.79 4.00
N ILE A 98 -16.36 -10.78 3.58
CA ILE A 98 -15.25 -11.38 4.33
C ILE A 98 -14.92 -10.43 5.48
N ASN A 99 -15.25 -10.82 6.70
CA ASN A 99 -14.95 -10.02 7.88
C ASN A 99 -13.54 -10.34 8.42
N ASN A 100 -12.80 -9.29 8.77
CA ASN A 100 -11.58 -9.35 9.61
C ASN A 100 -10.34 -10.08 9.06
N PHE A 101 -10.28 -10.37 7.76
CA PHE A 101 -9.07 -10.96 7.15
C PHE A 101 -8.65 -10.19 5.89
N ASN A 102 -7.87 -9.11 6.09
CA ASN A 102 -7.35 -8.28 4.99
C ASN A 102 -6.56 -9.11 3.95
N ASP A 103 -5.78 -10.09 4.39
CA ASP A 103 -5.04 -11.00 3.50
C ASP A 103 -5.98 -11.84 2.61
N ASP A 104 -7.09 -12.36 3.17
CA ASP A 104 -8.05 -13.16 2.41
C ASP A 104 -8.79 -12.31 1.37
N ILE A 105 -9.18 -11.08 1.73
CA ILE A 105 -9.76 -10.12 0.79
C ILE A 105 -8.81 -9.84 -0.38
N ILE A 106 -7.52 -9.64 -0.08
CA ILE A 106 -6.50 -9.38 -1.10
C ILE A 106 -6.34 -10.59 -2.02
N ARG A 107 -6.21 -11.79 -1.45
CA ARG A 107 -6.05 -13.04 -2.20
C ARG A 107 -7.25 -13.33 -3.08
N MET A 108 -8.46 -13.25 -2.54
CA MET A 108 -9.69 -13.47 -3.31
C MET A 108 -9.85 -12.40 -4.40
N CYS A 109 -9.55 -11.13 -4.11
CA CYS A 109 -9.51 -10.09 -5.13
C CYS A 109 -8.47 -10.35 -6.22
N LYS A 110 -7.35 -11.01 -5.92
CA LYS A 110 -6.35 -11.43 -6.92
C LYS A 110 -6.93 -12.54 -7.81
N SER A 111 -7.43 -13.63 -7.22
CA SER A 111 -8.02 -14.78 -7.94
C SER A 111 -9.22 -14.37 -8.81
N TYR A 112 -10.18 -13.61 -8.26
CA TYR A 112 -11.35 -13.17 -9.02
C TYR A 112 -10.98 -12.27 -10.20
N ARG A 113 -9.91 -11.48 -10.10
CA ARG A 113 -9.43 -10.67 -11.23
C ARG A 113 -8.72 -11.51 -12.28
N SER A 114 -7.87 -12.47 -11.88
CA SER A 114 -7.18 -13.36 -12.84
C SER A 114 -8.15 -14.27 -13.58
N GLU A 115 -9.18 -14.76 -12.90
CA GLU A 115 -10.24 -15.59 -13.48
C GLU A 115 -11.31 -14.78 -14.23
N LYS A 116 -11.18 -13.44 -14.32
CA LYS A 116 -12.17 -12.54 -14.94
C LYS A 116 -13.59 -12.68 -14.34
N ARG A 117 -13.67 -12.83 -13.02
CA ARG A 117 -14.93 -12.98 -12.26
C ARG A 117 -15.33 -11.72 -11.47
N CYS A 118 -14.66 -10.60 -11.73
CA CYS A 118 -14.95 -9.32 -11.07
C CYS A 118 -15.39 -8.30 -12.12
N ASP A 119 -16.70 -8.21 -12.35
CA ASP A 119 -17.31 -7.31 -13.36
C ASP A 119 -16.85 -5.87 -13.15
N HIS A 120 -16.86 -5.39 -11.90
CA HIS A 120 -16.40 -4.04 -11.56
C HIS A 120 -14.96 -3.75 -12.02
N TYR A 121 -14.06 -4.73 -11.94
CA TYR A 121 -12.68 -4.56 -12.39
C TYR A 121 -12.55 -4.68 -13.91
N LEU A 122 -13.34 -5.57 -14.54
CA LEU A 122 -13.37 -5.72 -15.99
C LEU A 122 -13.90 -4.46 -16.67
N ASN A 123 -15.00 -3.90 -16.17
CA ASN A 123 -15.59 -2.65 -16.67
C ASN A 123 -14.62 -1.47 -16.56
N LEU A 124 -13.80 -1.43 -15.50
CA LEU A 124 -12.71 -0.45 -15.39
C LEU A 124 -11.69 -0.64 -16.53
N LYS A 125 -11.26 -1.88 -16.80
CA LYS A 125 -10.31 -2.20 -17.87
C LYS A 125 -10.84 -1.90 -19.26
N GLU A 126 -12.13 -2.08 -19.49
CA GLU A 126 -12.79 -1.70 -20.75
C GLU A 126 -12.87 -0.18 -20.92
N ASN A 127 -13.17 0.53 -19.83
CA ASN A 127 -13.14 2.00 -19.80
C ASN A 127 -11.75 2.55 -20.12
N GLU A 128 -10.69 1.97 -19.56
CA GLU A 128 -9.29 2.37 -19.83
C GLU A 128 -8.94 2.25 -21.32
N LYS A 129 -9.48 1.27 -22.03
CA LYS A 129 -9.23 1.09 -23.48
C LYS A 129 -10.00 2.09 -24.35
N SER A 130 -11.15 2.55 -23.86
CA SER A 130 -12.11 3.33 -24.65
C SER A 130 -11.92 4.84 -24.53
N SER A 131 -11.15 5.30 -23.53
CA SER A 131 -10.98 6.71 -23.21
C SER A 131 -9.51 7.02 -22.91
N SER A 132 -8.86 7.80 -23.79
CA SER A 132 -7.52 8.35 -23.56
C SER A 132 -7.51 9.56 -22.62
N GLU A 133 -8.68 10.08 -22.26
CA GLU A 133 -8.87 11.25 -21.40
C GLU A 133 -8.91 10.86 -19.92
N TYR A 134 -8.04 11.48 -19.12
CA TYR A 134 -8.04 11.33 -17.66
C TYR A 134 -9.35 11.83 -17.04
N ASN A 135 -9.76 11.21 -15.92
CA ASN A 135 -10.98 11.55 -15.17
C ASN A 135 -12.32 11.33 -15.88
N ILE A 136 -12.35 10.55 -16.97
CA ILE A 136 -13.60 10.20 -17.65
C ILE A 136 -13.88 8.72 -17.47
N PHE A 137 -15.06 8.41 -16.96
CA PHE A 137 -15.58 7.06 -16.92
C PHE A 137 -16.94 7.02 -17.62
N ARG A 138 -17.21 5.93 -18.32
CA ARG A 138 -18.47 5.70 -19.02
C ARG A 138 -19.42 4.89 -18.15
N LYS A 139 -20.67 5.35 -18.10
CA LYS A 139 -21.81 4.59 -17.61
C LYS A 139 -22.73 4.30 -18.81
N GLY A 140 -22.57 3.13 -19.42
CA GLY A 140 -23.20 2.88 -20.72
C GLY A 140 -22.65 3.84 -21.79
N ASN A 141 -23.53 4.63 -22.42
CA ASN A 141 -23.14 5.61 -23.43
C ASN A 141 -22.79 7.00 -22.86
N GLU A 142 -23.02 7.25 -21.57
CA GLU A 142 -22.80 8.55 -20.94
C GLU A 142 -21.37 8.69 -20.41
N LYS A 143 -20.71 9.83 -20.73
CA LYS A 143 -19.41 10.21 -20.15
C LYS A 143 -19.63 10.94 -18.82
N MET A 144 -19.09 10.41 -17.72
CA MET A 144 -19.00 11.10 -16.43
C MET A 144 -17.61 11.72 -16.26
N PHE A 145 -17.60 13.04 -16.04
CA PHE A 145 -16.41 13.84 -15.81
C PHE A 145 -16.16 14.01 -14.31
N TYR A 146 -14.95 13.67 -13.86
CA TYR A 146 -14.51 13.82 -12.47
C TYR A 146 -13.56 14.99 -12.24
N SER A 147 -13.60 15.96 -13.13
CA SER A 147 -13.05 17.27 -12.86
C SER A 147 -13.94 17.97 -11.84
N ASN A 148 -13.35 18.42 -10.74
CA ASN A 148 -13.96 19.33 -9.78
C ASN A 148 -14.90 18.73 -8.69
N THR A 149 -14.75 17.46 -8.30
CA THR A 149 -15.48 16.87 -7.17
C THR A 149 -14.61 16.70 -5.93
N VAL A 150 -15.16 16.94 -4.74
CA VAL A 150 -14.53 16.61 -3.45
C VAL A 150 -15.42 15.58 -2.78
N VAL A 151 -14.89 14.36 -2.65
CA VAL A 151 -15.65 13.20 -2.17
C VAL A 151 -14.93 12.53 -1.00
N ASP A 152 -15.69 12.05 -0.04
CA ASP A 152 -15.17 11.12 0.97
C ASP A 152 -15.13 9.67 0.45
N ILE A 153 -14.71 8.75 1.31
CA ILE A 153 -14.58 7.34 0.94
C ILE A 153 -15.93 6.68 0.58
N GLU A 154 -17.01 7.03 1.29
CA GLU A 154 -18.33 6.42 1.10
C GLU A 154 -19.00 6.94 -0.17
N GLU A 155 -18.89 8.25 -0.41
CA GLU A 155 -19.29 8.90 -1.65
C GLU A 155 -18.52 8.32 -2.83
N THR A 156 -17.19 8.14 -2.69
CA THR A 156 -16.35 7.49 -3.70
C THR A 156 -16.85 6.08 -4.04
N ILE A 157 -17.20 5.29 -3.02
CA ILE A 157 -17.71 3.91 -3.21
C ILE A 157 -19.04 3.94 -3.95
N LYS A 158 -20.03 4.72 -3.48
CA LYS A 158 -21.36 4.82 -4.09
C LYS A 158 -21.27 5.25 -5.55
N MET A 159 -20.42 6.25 -5.82
CA MET A 159 -20.18 6.82 -7.13
C MET A 159 -19.65 5.80 -8.14
N PHE A 160 -18.61 5.03 -7.78
CA PHE A 160 -18.04 4.01 -8.65
C PHE A 160 -18.95 2.77 -8.76
N ASP A 161 -19.63 2.39 -7.69
CA ASP A 161 -20.54 1.24 -7.71
C ASP A 161 -21.77 1.48 -8.59
N ALA A 162 -22.30 2.71 -8.60
CA ALA A 162 -23.37 3.14 -9.50
C ALA A 162 -22.98 3.01 -10.99
N MET A 163 -21.68 3.02 -11.29
CA MET A 163 -21.14 2.78 -12.64
C MET A 163 -20.66 1.35 -12.88
N LYS A 164 -20.80 0.46 -11.90
CA LYS A 164 -20.23 -0.88 -11.96
C LYS A 164 -18.73 -0.84 -12.26
N ILE A 165 -18.01 0.11 -11.66
CA ILE A 165 -16.55 0.24 -11.72
C ILE A 165 -15.99 -0.07 -10.34
N CYS A 166 -14.84 -0.75 -10.28
CA CYS A 166 -14.22 -1.11 -9.00
C CYS A 166 -13.79 0.15 -8.23
N PRO A 167 -14.37 0.46 -7.04
CA PRO A 167 -14.05 1.71 -6.34
C PRO A 167 -12.58 1.79 -5.91
N TYR A 168 -12.00 0.67 -5.46
CA TYR A 168 -10.60 0.61 -5.04
C TYR A 168 -9.62 1.01 -6.16
N TYR A 169 -9.78 0.44 -7.37
CA TYR A 169 -8.90 0.74 -8.50
C TYR A 169 -9.31 2.03 -9.22
N GLY A 170 -10.61 2.32 -9.31
CA GLY A 170 -11.14 3.53 -9.93
C GLY A 170 -10.65 4.79 -9.23
N ALA A 171 -10.69 4.84 -7.89
CA ALA A 171 -10.18 5.98 -7.13
C ALA A 171 -8.69 6.26 -7.41
N ARG A 172 -7.88 5.20 -7.52
CA ARG A 172 -6.44 5.29 -7.83
C ARG A 172 -6.14 5.76 -9.25
N LYS A 173 -7.12 5.70 -10.15
CA LYS A 173 -7.01 6.17 -11.53
C LYS A 173 -7.42 7.63 -11.70
N LEU A 174 -8.11 8.20 -10.72
CA LEU A 174 -8.45 9.62 -10.73
C LEU A 174 -7.19 10.49 -10.64
N GLN A 175 -7.13 11.51 -11.50
CA GLN A 175 -6.20 12.61 -11.42
C GLN A 175 -6.85 13.80 -10.73
N THR A 176 -6.74 13.83 -9.41
CA THR A 176 -7.28 14.91 -8.58
C THR A 176 -6.18 15.79 -8.03
N ARG A 177 -6.56 17.03 -7.68
CA ARG A 177 -5.62 18.00 -7.09
C ARG A 177 -5.21 17.64 -5.67
N VAL A 178 -6.09 16.98 -4.94
CA VAL A 178 -5.84 16.46 -3.60
C VAL A 178 -6.08 14.95 -3.58
N VAL A 179 -5.18 14.19 -2.96
CA VAL A 179 -5.37 12.77 -2.67
C VAL A 179 -5.24 12.59 -1.17
N PHE A 180 -6.31 12.13 -0.53
CA PHE A 180 -6.28 11.75 0.88
C PHE A 180 -6.00 10.27 1.02
N MET A 181 -5.06 9.89 1.88
CA MET A 181 -4.75 8.50 2.13
C MET A 181 -4.15 8.29 3.51
N HIS A 182 -4.15 7.06 4.00
CA HIS A 182 -3.36 6.71 5.18
C HIS A 182 -1.86 6.71 4.85
N TYR A 183 -1.00 7.10 5.80
CA TYR A 183 0.46 6.97 5.71
C TYR A 183 0.96 5.61 5.23
N PHE A 184 0.28 4.51 5.55
CA PHE A 184 0.66 3.16 5.11
C PHE A 184 0.81 3.08 3.60
N TYR A 185 0.07 3.88 2.82
CA TYR A 185 0.15 3.89 1.37
C TYR A 185 1.37 4.65 0.82
N LEU A 186 2.09 5.42 1.63
CA LEU A 186 3.36 6.03 1.24
C LEU A 186 4.50 5.02 1.16
N PHE A 187 4.39 3.89 1.86
CA PHE A 187 5.43 2.86 1.95
C PHE A 187 5.13 1.73 0.96
N PRO A 188 5.88 1.59 -0.15
CA PRO A 188 5.58 0.60 -1.19
C PRO A 188 5.58 -0.86 -0.70
N THR A 189 6.39 -1.17 0.32
CA THR A 189 6.41 -2.51 0.95
C THR A 189 5.09 -2.86 1.63
N LEU A 190 4.31 -1.86 2.03
CA LEU A 190 3.00 -2.00 2.65
C LEU A 190 1.86 -1.71 1.67
N ALA A 191 2.08 -0.82 0.70
CA ALA A 191 1.14 -0.48 -0.35
C ALA A 191 1.06 -1.61 -1.41
N ARG A 192 0.36 -2.69 -1.07
CA ARG A 192 0.17 -3.85 -1.95
C ARG A 192 -0.60 -3.44 -3.23
N SER A 193 -0.01 -3.76 -4.39
CA SER A 193 -0.51 -3.67 -5.79
C SER A 193 -1.51 -2.55 -6.13
N GLY A 194 -1.09 -1.64 -7.02
CA GLY A 194 -1.95 -0.61 -7.62
C GLY A 194 -1.72 0.80 -7.12
N SER A 195 -0.63 1.07 -6.40
CA SER A 195 -0.21 2.42 -6.04
C SER A 195 -0.10 3.29 -7.28
N LYS A 196 -0.81 4.42 -7.28
CA LYS A 196 -0.59 5.46 -8.27
C LYS A 196 0.83 5.99 -8.08
N GLU A 197 1.63 5.96 -9.15
CA GLU A 197 2.90 6.67 -9.14
C GLU A 197 2.61 8.17 -9.16
N PHE A 198 3.12 8.86 -8.14
CA PHE A 198 3.07 10.31 -8.06
C PHE A 198 4.32 10.88 -8.71
N ASP A 199 4.14 11.92 -9.52
CA ASP A 199 5.27 12.67 -10.07
C ASP A 199 6.02 13.36 -8.93
N LYS A 200 7.24 12.92 -8.67
CA LYS A 200 8.08 13.42 -7.56
C LYS A 200 8.33 14.92 -7.65
N ASN A 201 8.37 15.49 -8.86
CA ASN A 201 8.63 16.91 -9.08
C ASN A 201 7.37 17.76 -8.94
N LYS A 202 6.19 17.13 -9.02
CA LYS A 202 4.88 17.81 -9.01
C LYS A 202 3.97 17.30 -7.89
N THR A 203 4.55 16.78 -6.81
CA THR A 203 3.79 16.26 -5.66
C THR A 203 4.24 16.88 -4.36
N ILE A 204 3.29 17.43 -3.62
CA ILE A 204 3.47 17.94 -2.26
C ILE A 204 2.90 16.89 -1.31
N VAL A 205 3.74 16.29 -0.47
CA VAL A 205 3.30 15.30 0.53
C VAL A 205 3.17 15.97 1.89
N VAL A 206 2.01 15.78 2.51
CA VAL A 206 1.74 16.20 3.88
C VAL A 206 1.56 14.98 4.75
N ILE A 207 2.23 14.96 5.90
CA ILE A 207 2.09 13.94 6.92
C ILE A 207 1.50 14.58 8.19
N ASP A 208 0.16 14.55 8.34
CA ASP A 208 -0.57 15.18 9.46
C ASP A 208 -0.89 14.25 10.64
N GLU A 209 -0.34 14.52 11.82
CA GLU A 209 -0.20 13.60 12.97
C GLU A 209 0.92 12.54 12.80
N ALA A 210 2.09 13.02 12.35
CA ALA A 210 3.30 12.22 12.07
C ALA A 210 3.94 11.53 13.30
N HIS A 211 3.42 11.70 14.51
CA HIS A 211 3.98 11.11 15.73
C HIS A 211 3.91 9.58 15.78
N HIS A 212 3.18 8.94 14.85
CA HIS A 212 3.10 7.49 14.69
C HIS A 212 3.89 6.93 13.50
N ILE A 213 4.65 7.77 12.79
CA ILE A 213 5.33 7.35 11.57
C ILE A 213 6.43 6.32 11.84
N ASP A 214 7.06 6.40 13.01
CA ASP A 214 8.06 5.45 13.51
C ASP A 214 7.55 4.01 13.53
N LYS A 215 6.36 3.79 14.09
CA LYS A 215 5.70 2.48 14.15
C LYS A 215 5.33 1.97 12.76
N VAL A 216 4.91 2.88 11.86
CA VAL A 216 4.60 2.54 10.47
C VAL A 216 5.87 2.10 9.74
N CYS A 217 6.99 2.79 9.94
CA CYS A 217 8.30 2.43 9.40
C CYS A 217 8.79 1.08 9.95
N GLU A 218 8.64 0.84 11.26
CA GLU A 218 8.96 -0.44 11.88
C GLU A 218 8.16 -1.57 11.23
N TYR A 219 6.84 -1.38 11.07
CA TYR A 219 5.98 -2.36 10.43
C TYR A 219 6.32 -2.57 8.95
N ALA A 220 6.71 -1.51 8.23
CA ALA A 220 7.13 -1.56 6.83
C ALA A 220 8.40 -2.39 6.61
N GLY A 221 9.28 -2.43 7.61
CA GLY A 221 10.50 -3.25 7.62
C GLY A 221 10.31 -4.64 8.24
N LYS A 222 9.15 -4.93 8.85
CA LYS A 222 8.92 -6.18 9.57
C LYS A 222 8.35 -7.26 8.66
N ILE A 223 9.06 -8.39 8.58
CA ILE A 223 8.52 -9.63 8.00
C ILE A 223 7.92 -10.47 9.13
N THR A 224 6.62 -10.73 9.06
CA THR A 224 5.94 -11.63 10.01
C THR A 224 5.65 -12.97 9.35
N ILE A 225 6.10 -14.05 10.00
CA ILE A 225 5.89 -15.41 9.53
C ILE A 225 5.08 -16.18 10.57
N TYR A 226 3.92 -16.68 10.17
CA TYR A 226 3.06 -17.49 11.03
C TYR A 226 3.27 -18.98 10.76
N ARG A 227 3.23 -19.79 11.83
CA ARG A 227 3.25 -21.26 11.74
C ARG A 227 2.15 -21.80 10.80
N SER A 228 0.97 -21.19 10.84
CA SER A 228 -0.16 -21.55 9.98
C SER A 228 0.15 -21.45 8.49
N TYR A 229 1.09 -20.59 8.07
CA TYR A 229 1.52 -20.52 6.67
C TYR A 229 2.29 -21.79 6.27
N PHE A 230 3.17 -22.30 7.13
CA PHE A 230 3.89 -23.55 6.84
C PHE A 230 2.96 -24.76 6.81
N VAL A 231 2.02 -24.86 7.74
CA VAL A 231 1.04 -25.96 7.77
C VAL A 231 0.22 -25.98 6.48
N LYS A 232 -0.34 -24.83 6.07
CA LYS A 232 -1.10 -24.70 4.82
C LYS A 232 -0.25 -25.05 3.61
N SER A 233 0.98 -24.54 3.54
CA SER A 233 1.87 -24.84 2.41
C SER A 233 2.31 -26.30 2.35
N ILE A 234 2.47 -26.97 3.50
CA ILE A 234 2.72 -28.41 3.55
C ILE A 234 1.50 -29.18 3.01
N GLU A 235 0.29 -28.80 3.41
CA GLU A 235 -0.95 -29.40 2.92
C GLU A 235 -1.13 -29.21 1.41
N GLU A 236 -0.92 -28.00 0.91
CA GLU A 236 -0.96 -27.68 -0.51
C GLU A 236 0.10 -28.46 -1.30
N CYS A 237 1.34 -28.54 -0.80
CA CYS A 237 2.41 -29.27 -1.48
C CYS A 237 2.15 -30.79 -1.51
N LYS A 238 1.47 -31.35 -0.51
CA LYS A 238 1.07 -32.76 -0.50
C LYS A 238 0.08 -33.10 -1.62
N LEU A 239 -0.68 -32.13 -2.14
CA LEU A 239 -1.59 -32.35 -3.28
C LEU A 239 -0.84 -32.66 -4.58
N PHE A 240 0.46 -32.38 -4.65
CA PHE A 240 1.29 -32.62 -5.82
C PHE A 240 2.39 -33.65 -5.49
N MET A 241 2.24 -34.88 -6.00
CA MET A 241 3.17 -35.99 -5.72
C MET A 241 4.64 -35.70 -6.08
N SER A 242 4.89 -34.78 -7.02
CA SER A 242 6.24 -34.36 -7.44
C SER A 242 6.96 -33.44 -6.45
N MET A 243 6.30 -32.94 -5.41
CA MET A 243 6.86 -31.94 -4.47
C MET A 243 7.34 -32.54 -3.15
N ARG A 244 7.61 -33.85 -3.08
CA ARG A 244 8.01 -34.57 -1.85
C ARG A 244 9.22 -33.92 -1.15
N TYR A 245 10.21 -33.49 -1.90
CA TYR A 245 11.40 -32.77 -1.38
C TYR A 245 11.03 -31.44 -0.71
N ILE A 246 10.14 -30.64 -1.32
CA ILE A 246 9.67 -29.36 -0.79
C ILE A 246 8.86 -29.59 0.49
N VAL A 247 8.01 -30.62 0.53
CA VAL A 247 7.25 -31.00 1.73
C VAL A 247 8.18 -31.33 2.90
N GLU A 248 9.25 -32.10 2.66
CA GLU A 248 10.23 -32.42 3.69
C GLU A 248 11.01 -31.20 4.18
N MET A 249 11.40 -30.31 3.26
CA MET A 249 12.04 -29.04 3.59
C MET A 249 11.13 -28.14 4.43
N LEU A 250 9.86 -27.97 4.04
CA LEU A 250 8.89 -27.16 4.77
C LEU A 250 8.59 -27.73 6.17
N LYS A 251 8.53 -29.06 6.31
CA LYS A 251 8.40 -29.73 7.62
C LYS A 251 9.62 -29.46 8.52
N LYS A 252 10.84 -29.51 7.97
CA LYS A 252 12.06 -29.18 8.74
C LYS A 252 12.05 -27.72 9.20
N ILE A 253 11.61 -26.79 8.35
CA ILE A 253 11.46 -25.38 8.70
C ILE A 253 10.38 -25.20 9.78
N GLU A 254 9.20 -25.80 9.61
CA GLU A 254 8.09 -25.71 10.58
C GLU A 254 8.48 -26.25 11.95
N HIS A 255 9.21 -27.37 11.98
CA HIS A 255 9.70 -27.97 13.21
C HIS A 255 10.74 -27.07 13.90
N THR A 256 11.74 -26.57 13.16
CA THR A 256 12.77 -25.67 13.69
C THR A 256 12.15 -24.38 14.25
N LEU A 257 11.14 -23.84 13.56
CA LEU A 257 10.40 -22.66 14.02
C LEU A 257 9.55 -22.96 15.25
N SER A 258 8.94 -24.15 15.34
CA SER A 258 8.13 -24.54 16.49
C SER A 258 8.97 -24.72 17.75
N GLU A 259 10.15 -25.35 17.63
CA GLU A 259 11.13 -25.43 18.71
C GLU A 259 11.58 -24.04 19.17
N PHE A 260 11.84 -23.13 18.22
CA PHE A 260 12.24 -21.76 18.51
C PHE A 260 11.12 -20.99 19.23
N ILE A 261 9.88 -21.03 18.74
CA ILE A 261 8.73 -20.36 19.38
C ILE A 261 8.52 -20.88 20.80
N PHE A 262 8.64 -22.19 21.02
CA PHE A 262 8.50 -22.78 22.36
C PHE A 262 9.62 -22.34 23.34
N SER A 263 10.81 -22.05 22.82
CA SER A 263 11.95 -21.61 23.62
C SER A 263 11.89 -20.14 24.06
N VAL A 264 11.07 -19.31 23.40
CA VAL A 264 11.00 -17.87 23.66
C VAL A 264 9.73 -17.52 24.43
N LYS A 265 9.85 -17.34 25.75
CA LYS A 265 8.74 -16.96 26.66
C LYS A 265 8.53 -15.44 26.84
N GLU A 266 9.07 -14.56 25.98
CA GLU A 266 8.92 -13.09 26.12
C GLU A 266 8.76 -12.32 24.79
N GLU A 267 8.20 -11.10 24.90
CA GLU A 267 7.57 -10.28 23.85
C GLU A 267 8.49 -9.56 22.84
N ARG A 268 9.83 -9.66 22.92
CA ARG A 268 10.72 -9.07 21.90
C ARG A 268 11.93 -9.97 21.63
N ILE A 269 12.13 -10.30 20.35
CA ILE A 269 13.23 -11.16 19.90
C ILE A 269 14.23 -10.31 19.11
N PHE A 270 15.48 -10.30 19.58
CA PHE A 270 16.66 -10.14 18.70
C PHE A 270 16.96 -11.53 18.10
N LEU A 271 16.96 -11.65 16.78
CA LEU A 271 17.27 -12.91 16.10
C LEU A 271 18.72 -13.31 16.39
N GLU A 272 18.94 -14.30 17.27
CA GLU A 272 20.29 -14.77 17.56
C GLU A 272 20.96 -15.37 16.31
N ARG A 273 22.25 -15.05 16.10
CA ARG A 273 23.08 -15.58 14.98
C ARG A 273 22.98 -17.09 14.79
N LYS A 274 22.84 -17.87 15.86
CA LYS A 274 22.71 -19.34 15.81
C LYS A 274 21.42 -19.79 15.13
N PHE A 275 20.31 -19.07 15.33
CA PHE A 275 19.03 -19.35 14.69
C PHE A 275 19.09 -19.01 13.19
N LEU A 276 19.67 -17.85 12.85
CA LEU A 276 19.96 -17.46 11.46
C LEU A 276 20.81 -18.50 10.74
N HIS A 277 21.87 -19.00 11.37
CA HIS A 277 22.72 -20.06 10.80
C HIS A 277 21.97 -21.39 10.62
N LYS A 278 21.14 -21.82 11.59
CA LYS A 278 20.29 -23.01 11.42
C LYS A 278 19.29 -22.85 10.29
N LEU A 279 18.67 -21.68 10.17
CA LEU A 279 17.67 -21.40 9.14
C LEU A 279 18.31 -21.28 7.75
N LEU A 280 19.51 -20.70 7.64
CA LEU A 280 20.31 -20.66 6.42
C LEU A 280 20.84 -22.05 6.03
N ALA A 281 21.21 -22.89 7.00
CA ALA A 281 21.65 -24.27 6.77
C ALA A 281 20.52 -25.18 6.26
N LEU A 282 19.25 -24.78 6.36
CA LEU A 282 18.12 -25.44 5.71
C LEU A 282 18.04 -25.13 4.19
N PHE A 283 18.83 -24.17 3.70
CA PHE A 283 18.95 -23.80 2.27
C PHE A 283 20.39 -23.91 1.75
N PRO A 284 21.09 -25.06 1.89
CA PRO A 284 22.51 -25.15 1.56
C PRO A 284 22.77 -25.10 0.04
N GLU A 285 21.80 -25.47 -0.79
CA GLU A 285 21.91 -25.44 -2.26
C GLU A 285 20.60 -24.97 -2.90
N THR A 286 20.48 -23.69 -3.24
CA THR A 286 19.39 -23.19 -4.09
C THR A 286 19.74 -23.18 -5.58
N SER A 287 20.92 -23.68 -5.99
CA SER A 287 21.26 -23.91 -7.39
C SER A 287 20.40 -25.01 -8.03
N ALA A 288 20.02 -26.04 -7.26
CA ALA A 288 19.16 -27.13 -7.74
C ALA A 288 17.67 -26.76 -7.90
N LEU A 289 17.23 -25.60 -7.40
CA LEU A 289 15.86 -25.09 -7.59
C LEU A 289 15.64 -24.47 -8.98
N GLU A 290 16.72 -24.15 -9.70
CA GLU A 290 16.63 -23.57 -11.06
C GLU A 290 16.39 -24.63 -12.14
N GLU A 291 16.82 -25.89 -11.94
CA GLU A 291 16.81 -26.88 -13.02
C GLU A 291 15.56 -27.78 -13.11
N ASN A 292 14.74 -27.87 -12.06
CA ASN A 292 13.58 -28.82 -12.06
C ASN A 292 12.21 -28.21 -11.73
N LEU A 293 12.12 -26.90 -11.55
CA LEU A 293 10.83 -26.21 -11.61
C LEU A 293 10.83 -25.29 -12.81
N ASN A 294 10.16 -25.72 -13.88
CA ASN A 294 9.79 -24.84 -14.98
C ASN A 294 9.21 -23.56 -14.38
N ILE A 295 9.91 -22.44 -14.55
CA ILE A 295 9.62 -21.16 -13.89
C ILE A 295 8.18 -20.71 -14.16
N ALA A 296 7.60 -21.11 -15.30
CA ALA A 296 6.18 -20.90 -15.61
C ALA A 296 5.23 -21.71 -14.71
N LYS A 297 5.59 -22.96 -14.38
CA LYS A 297 4.82 -23.87 -13.53
C LYS A 297 5.00 -23.57 -12.04
N ALA A 298 6.20 -23.12 -11.66
CA ALA A 298 6.42 -22.46 -10.37
C ALA A 298 5.56 -21.20 -10.26
N ASN A 299 5.55 -20.32 -11.26
CA ASN A 299 4.72 -19.11 -11.27
C ASN A 299 3.20 -19.41 -11.22
N GLU A 300 2.75 -20.52 -11.81
CA GLU A 300 1.38 -21.03 -11.65
C GLU A 300 1.08 -21.50 -10.22
N LEU A 301 2.02 -22.20 -9.58
CA LEU A 301 1.91 -22.62 -8.17
C LEU A 301 2.05 -21.43 -7.19
N ILE A 302 2.86 -20.43 -7.54
CA ILE A 302 3.05 -19.15 -6.83
C ILE A 302 1.78 -18.29 -6.87
N ALA A 303 0.97 -18.42 -7.92
CA ALA A 303 -0.32 -17.76 -8.00
C ALA A 303 -1.36 -18.33 -7.01
N LEU A 304 -1.17 -19.57 -6.55
CA LEU A 304 -2.08 -20.27 -5.64
C LEU A 304 -1.77 -20.03 -4.14
N GLY A 305 -0.56 -19.62 -3.78
CA GLY A 305 -0.21 -19.39 -2.37
C GLY A 305 1.04 -18.52 -2.19
N GLU A 306 0.88 -17.40 -1.48
CA GLU A 306 1.86 -16.33 -1.21
C GLU A 306 3.14 -16.76 -0.44
N LEU A 307 3.40 -18.05 -0.25
CA LEU A 307 4.54 -18.55 0.51
C LEU A 307 5.86 -18.25 -0.20
N SER A 308 5.92 -18.39 -1.52
CA SER A 308 7.12 -18.14 -2.32
C SER A 308 7.56 -16.67 -2.27
N GLU A 309 6.64 -15.71 -2.42
CA GLU A 309 6.92 -14.27 -2.26
C GLU A 309 7.41 -13.97 -0.85
N LYS A 310 6.78 -14.56 0.18
CA LYS A 310 7.21 -14.41 1.59
C LYS A 310 8.57 -15.06 1.86
N MET A 311 8.89 -16.19 1.23
CA MET A 311 10.21 -16.84 1.31
C MET A 311 11.28 -16.10 0.52
N ILE A 312 10.96 -15.50 -0.62
CA ILE A 312 11.86 -14.62 -1.39
C ILE A 312 12.13 -13.33 -0.60
N CYS A 313 11.10 -12.72 -0.01
CA CYS A 313 11.26 -11.56 0.87
C CYS A 313 12.05 -11.91 2.13
N LEU A 314 11.81 -13.07 2.74
CA LEU A 314 12.61 -13.57 3.86
C LEU A 314 14.07 -13.77 3.43
N LYS A 315 14.33 -14.39 2.27
CA LYS A 315 15.69 -14.56 1.73
C LYS A 315 16.36 -13.21 1.47
N LYS A 316 15.64 -12.23 0.89
CA LYS A 316 16.14 -10.87 0.68
C LYS A 316 16.46 -10.18 1.99
N PHE A 317 15.56 -10.22 2.97
CA PHE A 317 15.76 -9.66 4.31
C PHE A 317 16.96 -10.28 5.02
N LEU A 318 17.07 -11.62 5.03
CA LEU A 318 18.21 -12.33 5.63
C LEU A 318 19.54 -12.05 4.91
N ASN A 319 19.50 -11.80 3.59
CA ASN A 319 20.67 -11.39 2.82
C ASN A 319 21.03 -9.92 3.05
N GLU A 320 20.05 -9.03 3.15
CA GLU A 320 20.22 -7.60 3.46
C GLU A 320 20.74 -7.41 4.89
N GLU A 321 20.32 -8.21 5.87
CA GLU A 321 20.88 -8.20 7.23
C GLU A 321 22.37 -8.56 7.26
N LYS A 322 22.83 -9.51 6.41
CA LYS A 322 24.26 -9.79 6.24
C LYS A 322 25.01 -8.58 5.67
N SER A 323 24.39 -7.86 4.73
CA SER A 323 24.94 -6.63 4.13
C SER A 323 25.00 -5.49 5.15
N ILE A 324 23.94 -5.27 5.93
CA ILE A 324 23.82 -4.24 6.96
C ILE A 324 24.80 -4.50 8.11
N HIS A 325 25.01 -5.76 8.52
CA HIS A 325 26.06 -6.09 9.48
C HIS A 325 27.48 -5.87 8.95
N SER A 326 27.72 -6.05 7.64
CA SER A 326 29.01 -5.66 7.05
C SER A 326 29.18 -4.14 7.00
N LEU A 327 28.08 -3.39 6.79
CA LEU A 327 28.08 -1.93 6.75
C LEU A 327 28.27 -1.32 8.14
N ILE A 328 27.59 -1.84 9.17
CA ILE A 328 27.74 -1.42 10.58
C ILE A 328 29.13 -1.81 11.10
N GLY A 329 29.66 -2.97 10.72
CA GLY A 329 31.02 -3.38 11.05
C GLY A 329 32.11 -2.52 10.38
N ASN A 330 31.83 -1.94 9.20
CA ASN A 330 32.72 -1.00 8.54
C ASN A 330 32.57 0.44 9.05
N LEU A 331 31.38 0.86 9.47
CA LEU A 331 31.13 2.18 10.09
C LEU A 331 31.72 2.30 11.50
N GLN A 332 31.83 1.19 12.25
CA GLN A 332 32.54 1.15 13.55
C GLN A 332 34.08 1.13 13.44
N ARG A 333 34.63 1.20 12.21
CA ARG A 333 36.08 1.36 11.99
C ARG A 333 36.47 2.75 11.48
N VAL A 334 35.48 3.64 11.28
CA VAL A 334 35.68 5.02 10.77
C VAL A 334 35.15 6.08 11.77
N LEU A 335 34.65 5.66 12.93
CA LEU A 335 34.55 6.43 14.16
C LEU A 335 35.41 5.74 15.21
#